data_AF-A0AAJ5BH11-F1
#
_entry.id   AF-A0AAJ5BH11-F1
#
_cell.length_a   1.000
_cell.length_b   1.000
_cell.length_c   1.000
_cell.angle_alpha   90.00
_cell.angle_beta   90.00
_cell.angle_gamma   90.00
#
_symmetry.space_group_name_H-M   'P 1'
#
loop_
_entity.id
_entity.type
_entity.pdbx_description
1 polymer ?
#
loop_
_entity_poly.entity_id
_entity_poly.type
_entity_poly.pdbx_seq_one_letter_code
_entity_poly.pdbx_strand_id
1 'polypeptide(L)'
;MVRLLKVNKMIHAFVKKGSFQDSVSLMIISRKLSESPEVDEVSVMMGTPANKSLLETTGFWHDMFLDATPNDICVAIRTDNTDPAIIDFISSELEASLEALAQGQRGGKKLLKVRRWDSALKKLPKANLLLISIAGEYAADLAEQAIDSDKNVMIFSDNMSLEDEVRLKSKASSKGLIMMGPDCGTSIISGAPLAFSNVLPQGNIGVIGASGTGIQELVSQVALAGQGITHAIGLGGRDLSVEVGGVSALTALDMLANDTNSKVIAFVSKPPAEAVRQKVLDAMKAINKPIVALFLGASHEKAREGNVYLANTLNQAAELAVTLAKVEEMAEQSSKVPGKKIMGLYTGGTLAAESAMLLADQLGLQTDSEHAKGVMLNAGGHKVIDLGDDFYTVGRPHPMIDPAVRQQEIIKLADSADIGILMIDVVLGYGSLLDPAGAVVEAVKKMHAKRGANQPIAVIATVTGTEQDPQCRSAQVQILRDGGIVVCETLPQAVLLASTLIDTIPAAKAISPAPLLEGVNVINAGLRSFAEDLQSSDIPVVHYQWAPVAGGNEKLANLLKKLQ
;
A
#
# COMPACT_ATOMS: atom_id res chain seq x y z
N MET A 1 30.60 -23.13 -44.30
CA MET A 1 31.94 -23.05 -43.69
C MET A 1 32.30 -21.59 -43.48
N VAL A 2 31.76 -20.96 -42.43
CA VAL A 2 32.25 -19.70 -41.88
C VAL A 2 32.38 -19.96 -40.39
N ARG A 3 33.59 -20.31 -39.98
CA ARG A 3 33.97 -20.54 -38.60
C ARG A 3 33.97 -19.15 -37.94
N LEU A 4 32.99 -18.86 -37.07
CA LEU A 4 33.12 -17.74 -36.14
C LEU A 4 34.40 -17.96 -35.35
N LEU A 5 35.44 -17.20 -35.67
CA LEU A 5 36.60 -17.02 -34.81
C LEU A 5 36.07 -16.42 -33.50
N LYS A 6 35.87 -17.27 -32.48
CA LYS A 6 35.91 -16.80 -31.09
C LYS A 6 37.32 -16.25 -30.90
N VAL A 7 37.46 -14.93 -31.00
CA VAL A 7 38.62 -14.24 -30.43
C VAL A 7 38.57 -14.58 -28.95
N ASN A 8 39.55 -15.34 -28.45
CA ASN A 8 39.72 -15.54 -27.02
C ASN A 8 40.12 -14.17 -26.44
N LYS A 9 39.12 -13.38 -26.04
CA LYS A 9 39.37 -12.11 -25.34
C LYS A 9 40.05 -12.42 -24.03
N MET A 10 41.12 -11.69 -23.72
CA MET A 10 41.92 -11.90 -22.52
C MET A 10 41.14 -11.39 -21.31
N ILE A 11 41.08 -12.18 -20.25
CA ILE A 11 40.53 -11.75 -18.96
C ILE A 11 41.71 -11.41 -18.06
N HIS A 12 41.88 -10.13 -17.76
CA HIS A 12 42.76 -9.67 -16.69
C HIS A 12 41.98 -9.66 -15.37
N ALA A 13 42.64 -9.88 -14.24
CA ALA A 13 41.95 -9.90 -12.95
C ALA A 13 42.83 -9.46 -11.79
N PHE A 14 42.19 -8.89 -10.77
CA PHE A 14 42.82 -8.66 -9.48
C PHE A 14 41.82 -8.80 -8.33
N VAL A 15 42.33 -8.98 -7.11
CA VAL A 15 41.53 -9.13 -5.90
C VAL A 15 41.90 -8.04 -4.90
N LYS A 16 40.93 -7.21 -4.51
CA LYS A 16 41.12 -6.24 -3.43
C LYS A 16 40.71 -6.88 -2.10
N LYS A 17 41.72 -7.19 -1.27
CA LYS A 17 41.54 -7.88 0.00
C LYS A 17 40.91 -7.00 1.07
N GLY A 18 40.02 -7.57 1.89
CA GLY A 18 39.49 -6.94 3.11
C GLY A 18 38.65 -5.68 2.87
N SER A 19 38.02 -5.57 1.70
CA SER A 19 37.15 -4.46 1.33
C SER A 19 35.75 -5.01 1.06
N PHE A 20 34.90 -5.01 2.09
CA PHE A 20 33.50 -5.40 1.92
C PHE A 20 32.70 -4.23 1.34
N GLN A 21 32.01 -4.47 0.24
CA GLN A 21 31.04 -3.56 -0.37
C GLN A 21 29.78 -4.33 -0.72
N ASP A 22 28.65 -3.63 -0.75
CA ASP A 22 27.41 -4.25 -1.19
C ASP A 22 27.36 -4.43 -2.71
N SER A 23 26.54 -5.38 -3.17
CA SER A 23 26.43 -5.73 -4.59
C SER A 23 25.98 -4.56 -5.47
N VAL A 24 25.15 -3.64 -4.97
CA VAL A 24 24.63 -2.51 -5.78
C VAL A 24 25.74 -1.50 -6.03
N SER A 25 26.48 -1.12 -4.98
CA SER A 25 27.66 -0.27 -5.07
C SER A 25 28.68 -0.86 -6.05
N LEU A 26 28.95 -2.17 -5.95
CA LEU A 26 29.84 -2.84 -6.88
C LEU A 26 29.31 -2.86 -8.30
N MET A 27 28.01 -3.06 -8.54
CA MET A 27 27.42 -3.00 -9.88
C MET A 27 27.51 -1.61 -10.50
N ILE A 28 27.31 -0.55 -9.72
CA ILE A 28 27.48 0.84 -10.20
C ILE A 28 28.93 1.09 -10.59
N ILE A 29 29.87 0.67 -9.74
CA ILE A 29 31.30 0.75 -10.04
C ILE A 29 31.64 -0.08 -11.30
N SER A 30 31.14 -1.31 -11.40
CA SER A 30 31.33 -2.22 -12.54
C SER A 30 30.90 -1.55 -13.85
N ARG A 31 29.72 -0.90 -13.85
CA ARG A 31 29.22 -0.15 -15.00
C ARG A 31 30.11 1.05 -15.33
N LYS A 32 30.44 1.88 -14.33
CA LYS A 32 31.32 3.05 -14.51
C LYS A 32 32.68 2.64 -15.09
N LEU A 33 33.29 1.57 -14.56
CA LEU A 33 34.57 1.06 -15.06
C LEU A 33 34.45 0.51 -16.49
N SER A 34 33.30 -0.07 -16.84
CA SER A 34 33.02 -0.57 -18.20
C SER A 34 32.77 0.56 -19.22
N GLU A 35 32.58 1.80 -18.79
CA GLU A 35 32.47 2.96 -19.69
C GLU A 35 33.85 3.46 -20.16
N SER A 36 34.95 2.93 -19.61
CA SER A 36 36.29 3.27 -20.07
C SER A 36 36.52 2.75 -21.49
N PRO A 37 37.06 3.56 -22.42
CA PRO A 37 37.34 3.14 -23.79
C PRO A 37 38.45 2.08 -23.89
N GLU A 38 39.18 1.81 -22.81
CA GLU A 38 40.29 0.86 -22.78
C GLU A 38 39.88 -0.58 -22.44
N VAL A 39 38.60 -0.80 -22.10
CA VAL A 39 38.04 -2.10 -21.72
C VAL A 39 36.73 -2.37 -22.46
N ASP A 40 36.42 -3.63 -22.73
CA ASP A 40 35.10 -4.00 -23.27
C ASP A 40 34.06 -4.06 -22.15
N GLU A 41 34.44 -4.69 -21.04
CA GLU A 41 33.54 -4.96 -19.93
C GLU A 41 34.36 -5.27 -18.67
N VAL A 42 33.95 -4.69 -17.54
CA VAL A 42 34.54 -4.93 -16.23
C VAL A 42 33.45 -5.47 -15.32
N SER A 43 33.72 -6.62 -14.69
CA SER A 43 32.87 -7.22 -13.67
C SER A 43 33.51 -7.04 -12.29
N VAL A 44 32.81 -6.37 -11.39
CA VAL A 44 33.24 -6.16 -10.00
C VAL A 44 32.24 -6.84 -9.07
N MET A 45 32.69 -7.84 -8.31
CA MET A 45 31.83 -8.64 -7.42
C MET A 45 32.50 -8.96 -6.09
N MET A 46 31.71 -9.22 -5.05
CA MET A 46 32.26 -9.81 -3.82
C MET A 46 32.68 -11.27 -4.05
N GLY A 47 33.74 -11.72 -3.37
CA GLY A 47 34.26 -13.09 -3.45
C GLY A 47 33.40 -14.16 -2.75
N THR A 48 32.07 -14.05 -2.81
CA THR A 48 31.13 -15.06 -2.28
C THR A 48 31.04 -16.26 -3.23
N PRO A 49 30.70 -17.47 -2.74
CA PRO A 49 30.54 -18.64 -3.61
C PRO A 49 29.56 -18.41 -4.77
N ALA A 50 28.41 -17.78 -4.51
CA ALA A 50 27.41 -17.49 -5.53
C ALA A 50 27.94 -16.55 -6.64
N ASN A 51 28.66 -15.49 -6.27
CA ASN A 51 29.24 -14.56 -7.24
C ASN A 51 30.39 -15.21 -8.03
N LYS A 52 31.18 -16.09 -7.39
CA LYS A 52 32.21 -16.87 -8.08
C LYS A 52 31.60 -17.77 -9.16
N SER A 53 30.52 -18.49 -8.84
CA SER A 53 29.77 -19.29 -9.83
C SER A 53 29.19 -18.42 -10.95
N LEU A 54 28.76 -17.19 -10.64
CA LEU A 54 28.30 -16.25 -11.66
C LEU A 54 29.45 -15.80 -12.57
N LEU A 55 30.61 -15.44 -12.03
CA LEU A 55 31.80 -15.09 -12.82
C LEU A 55 32.22 -16.23 -13.75
N GLU A 56 32.12 -17.48 -13.30
CA GLU A 56 32.33 -18.67 -14.13
C GLU A 56 31.32 -18.79 -15.27
N THR A 57 30.03 -18.72 -14.95
CA THR A 57 28.96 -18.88 -15.93
C THR A 57 28.93 -17.75 -16.97
N THR A 58 29.33 -16.55 -16.58
CA THR A 58 29.35 -15.35 -17.44
C THR A 58 30.67 -15.17 -18.21
N GLY A 59 31.63 -16.10 -18.06
CA GLY A 59 32.91 -16.07 -18.76
C GLY A 59 33.86 -14.98 -18.27
N PHE A 60 33.77 -14.59 -17.00
CA PHE A 60 34.65 -13.63 -16.32
C PHE A 60 35.58 -14.30 -15.31
N TRP A 61 35.62 -15.63 -15.27
CA TRP A 61 36.43 -16.36 -14.32
C TRP A 61 37.94 -16.16 -14.51
N HIS A 62 38.65 -16.11 -13.39
CA HIS A 62 40.10 -16.12 -13.33
C HIS A 62 40.55 -16.89 -12.08
N ASP A 63 41.61 -17.69 -12.18
CA ASP A 63 42.07 -18.60 -11.10
C ASP A 63 42.42 -17.86 -9.80
N MET A 64 42.78 -16.58 -9.88
CA MET A 64 43.02 -15.73 -8.70
C MET A 64 41.82 -15.58 -7.77
N PHE A 65 40.60 -15.85 -8.25
CA PHE A 65 39.39 -15.79 -7.42
C PHE A 65 39.19 -17.02 -6.54
N LEU A 66 39.98 -18.10 -6.73
CA LEU A 66 39.92 -19.31 -5.88
C LEU A 66 40.02 -18.94 -4.40
N ASP A 67 41.03 -18.15 -4.03
CA ASP A 67 41.34 -17.76 -2.65
C ASP A 67 40.64 -16.46 -2.19
N ALA A 68 39.77 -15.88 -3.02
CA ALA A 68 38.98 -14.73 -2.61
C ALA A 68 37.94 -15.15 -1.55
N THR A 69 37.76 -14.33 -0.52
CA THR A 69 36.76 -14.55 0.52
C THR A 69 35.56 -13.64 0.30
N PRO A 70 34.42 -13.87 0.98
CA PRO A 70 33.30 -12.92 1.02
C PRO A 70 33.65 -11.50 1.48
N ASN A 71 34.84 -11.25 2.04
CA ASN A 71 35.33 -9.92 2.40
C ASN A 71 36.24 -9.27 1.33
N ASP A 72 36.43 -9.93 0.19
CA ASP A 72 37.31 -9.47 -0.88
C ASP A 72 36.49 -9.09 -2.12
N ILE A 73 36.94 -8.06 -2.84
CA ILE A 73 36.37 -7.67 -4.13
C ILE A 73 37.16 -8.39 -5.23
N CYS A 74 36.46 -9.16 -6.06
CA CYS A 74 36.97 -9.77 -7.29
C CYS A 74 36.67 -8.83 -8.45
N VAL A 75 37.71 -8.50 -9.22
CA VAL A 75 37.60 -7.64 -10.41
C VAL A 75 38.10 -8.41 -11.61
N ALA A 76 37.23 -8.61 -12.60
CA ALA A 76 37.56 -9.22 -13.87
C ALA A 76 37.39 -8.20 -14.99
N ILE A 77 38.41 -8.07 -15.85
CA ILE A 77 38.50 -7.08 -16.91
C ILE A 77 38.60 -7.83 -18.22
N ARG A 78 37.59 -7.67 -19.08
CA ARG A 78 37.59 -8.18 -20.45
C ARG A 78 38.02 -7.06 -21.38
N THR A 79 39.11 -7.26 -22.11
CA THR A 79 39.63 -6.27 -23.06
C THR A 79 40.46 -6.95 -24.15
N ASP A 80 40.51 -6.33 -25.32
CA ASP A 80 41.47 -6.66 -26.38
C ASP A 80 42.86 -6.04 -26.12
N ASN A 81 42.99 -5.21 -25.08
CA ASN A 81 44.25 -4.62 -24.64
C ASN A 81 45.15 -5.66 -23.93
N THR A 82 46.34 -5.88 -24.48
CA THR A 82 47.33 -6.83 -23.93
C THR A 82 48.30 -6.18 -22.95
N ASP A 83 48.23 -4.86 -22.74
CA ASP A 83 49.10 -4.15 -21.81
C ASP A 83 48.70 -4.45 -20.35
N PRO A 84 49.58 -5.05 -19.53
CA PRO A 84 49.32 -5.29 -18.11
C PRO A 84 48.99 -4.02 -17.31
N ALA A 85 49.35 -2.83 -17.80
CA ALA A 85 49.04 -1.55 -17.17
C ALA A 85 47.52 -1.30 -17.01
N ILE A 86 46.67 -2.02 -17.77
CA ILE A 86 45.21 -1.94 -17.62
C ILE A 86 44.72 -2.35 -16.22
N ILE A 87 45.45 -3.27 -15.56
CA ILE A 87 45.14 -3.69 -14.19
C ILE A 87 45.35 -2.52 -13.23
N ASP A 88 46.46 -1.80 -13.36
CA ASP A 88 46.78 -0.66 -12.50
C ASP A 88 45.80 0.50 -12.73
N PHE A 89 45.45 0.77 -13.99
CA PHE A 89 44.44 1.78 -14.36
C PHE A 89 43.08 1.48 -13.72
N ILE A 90 42.54 0.27 -13.92
CA ILE A 90 41.24 -0.12 -13.37
C ILE A 90 41.29 -0.22 -11.85
N SER A 91 42.40 -0.65 -11.26
CA SER A 91 42.59 -0.65 -9.80
C SER A 91 42.54 0.76 -9.23
N SER A 92 43.20 1.73 -9.86
CA SER A 92 43.15 3.14 -9.45
C SER A 92 41.75 3.74 -9.57
N GLU A 93 41.04 3.48 -10.67
CA GLU A 93 39.66 3.95 -10.86
C GLU A 93 38.67 3.29 -9.88
N LEU A 94 38.88 2.02 -9.55
CA LEU A 94 38.14 1.34 -8.48
C LEU A 94 38.38 2.03 -7.14
N GLU A 95 39.64 2.31 -6.78
CA GLU A 95 39.97 3.00 -5.53
C GLU A 95 39.36 4.40 -5.48
N ALA A 96 39.49 5.20 -6.54
CA ALA A 96 38.87 6.52 -6.63
C ALA A 96 37.34 6.44 -6.50
N SER A 97 36.70 5.42 -7.07
CA SER A 97 35.25 5.22 -6.98
C SER A 97 34.82 4.80 -5.57
N LEU A 98 35.59 3.92 -4.91
CA LEU A 98 35.38 3.53 -3.51
C LEU A 98 35.62 4.73 -2.58
N GLU A 99 36.61 5.57 -2.86
CA GLU A 99 36.88 6.80 -2.12
C GLU A 99 35.81 7.87 -2.34
N ALA A 100 35.28 8.01 -3.55
CA ALA A 100 34.18 8.93 -3.83
C ALA A 100 32.90 8.52 -3.08
N LEU A 101 32.59 7.22 -3.07
CA LEU A 101 31.57 6.64 -2.18
C LEU A 101 31.90 6.90 -0.69
N ALA A 102 33.19 6.92 -0.36
CA ALA A 102 33.70 7.30 0.95
C ALA A 102 33.67 8.83 1.24
N GLN A 103 33.54 9.72 0.24
CA GLN A 103 33.74 11.17 0.38
C GLN A 103 32.53 12.04 0.04
N GLY A 104 31.48 11.54 -0.63
CA GLY A 104 30.16 12.21 -0.80
C GLY A 104 29.41 12.48 0.53
N GLN A 105 30.14 12.53 1.65
CA GLN A 105 29.74 12.27 3.03
C GLN A 105 29.79 13.49 3.95
N ARG A 106 29.94 14.73 3.45
CA ARG A 106 30.17 15.92 4.30
C ARG A 106 28.99 16.91 4.43
N GLY A 107 27.84 16.65 3.83
CA GLY A 107 26.70 17.59 3.85
C GLY A 107 25.60 17.33 4.89
N GLY A 108 25.60 16.19 5.59
CA GLY A 108 24.47 15.75 6.44
C GLY A 108 24.80 15.53 7.91
N LYS A 109 23.75 15.37 8.75
CA LYS A 109 23.88 14.88 10.14
C LYS A 109 24.78 13.63 10.14
N LYS A 110 25.75 13.53 11.05
CA LYS A 110 26.69 12.40 11.08
C LYS A 110 25.95 11.09 11.38
N LEU A 111 25.81 10.21 10.39
CA LEU A 111 25.20 8.88 10.55
C LEU A 111 25.90 8.10 11.67
N LEU A 112 25.13 7.59 12.62
CA LEU A 112 25.65 6.82 13.75
C LEU A 112 25.99 5.41 13.29
N LYS A 113 27.27 5.04 13.39
CA LYS A 113 27.79 3.75 12.92
C LYS A 113 28.27 2.87 14.07
N VAL A 114 28.01 1.58 13.97
CA VAL A 114 28.47 0.56 14.92
C VAL A 114 28.92 -0.70 14.18
N ARG A 115 29.73 -1.55 14.83
CA ARG A 115 30.24 -2.82 14.27
C ARG A 115 29.82 -4.06 15.06
N ARG A 116 29.02 -3.89 16.13
CA ARG A 116 28.55 -4.98 16.98
C ARG A 116 27.08 -4.77 17.31
N TRP A 117 26.31 -5.85 17.33
CA TRP A 117 24.88 -5.85 17.67
C TRP A 117 24.59 -5.15 19.00
N ASP A 118 25.27 -5.53 20.09
CA ASP A 118 25.08 -4.90 21.40
C ASP A 118 25.38 -3.40 21.40
N SER A 119 26.31 -2.96 20.55
CA SER A 119 26.60 -1.54 20.42
C SER A 119 25.47 -0.81 19.70
N ALA A 120 24.80 -1.46 18.74
CA ALA A 120 23.59 -0.93 18.09
C ALA A 120 22.47 -0.73 19.11
N LEU A 121 22.17 -1.77 19.91
CA LEU A 121 21.13 -1.73 20.94
C LEU A 121 21.42 -0.67 22.01
N LYS A 122 22.68 -0.52 22.45
CA LYS A 122 23.05 0.54 23.41
C LYS A 122 22.92 1.94 22.84
N LYS A 123 23.20 2.10 21.54
CA LYS A 123 23.15 3.41 20.86
C LYS A 123 21.73 3.81 20.46
N LEU A 124 20.85 2.84 20.21
CA LEU A 124 19.44 3.06 19.94
C LEU A 124 18.58 2.08 20.77
N PRO A 125 18.40 2.33 22.09
CA PRO A 125 17.66 1.42 22.98
C PRO A 125 16.20 1.21 22.60
N LYS A 126 15.61 2.18 21.90
CA LYS A 126 14.23 2.13 21.39
C LYS A 126 14.10 1.50 20.01
N ALA A 127 15.18 0.94 19.44
CA ALA A 127 15.12 0.24 18.18
C ALA A 127 14.00 -0.80 18.21
N ASN A 128 13.16 -0.84 17.17
CA ASN A 128 12.04 -1.77 17.07
C ASN A 128 11.97 -2.47 15.70
N LEU A 129 12.87 -2.11 14.78
CA LEU A 129 13.00 -2.72 13.45
C LEU A 129 14.49 -2.92 13.09
N LEU A 130 14.80 -4.08 12.53
CA LEU A 130 16.06 -4.32 11.81
C LEU A 130 15.78 -4.36 10.29
N LEU A 131 16.46 -3.50 9.53
CA LEU A 131 16.48 -3.54 8.07
C LEU A 131 17.76 -4.26 7.59
N ILE A 132 17.59 -5.38 6.89
CA ILE A 132 18.66 -6.26 6.40
C ILE A 132 18.77 -6.17 4.88
N SER A 133 19.96 -5.83 4.40
CA SER A 133 20.33 -5.77 2.98
C SER A 133 21.76 -6.32 2.74
N ILE A 134 22.16 -7.31 3.53
CA ILE A 134 23.43 -8.06 3.37
C ILE A 134 23.25 -9.24 2.41
N ALA A 135 24.29 -10.04 2.14
CA ALA A 135 24.13 -11.25 1.32
C ALA A 135 23.15 -12.25 1.97
N GLY A 136 22.27 -12.85 1.16
CA GLY A 136 21.15 -13.68 1.61
C GLY A 136 21.55 -14.85 2.52
N GLU A 137 22.71 -15.46 2.25
CA GLU A 137 23.25 -16.58 3.04
C GLU A 137 23.49 -16.24 4.53
N TYR A 138 23.62 -14.95 4.88
CA TYR A 138 23.79 -14.50 6.27
C TYR A 138 22.57 -13.78 6.83
N ALA A 139 21.55 -13.51 6.00
CA ALA A 139 20.38 -12.73 6.42
C ALA A 139 19.56 -13.46 7.48
N ALA A 140 19.45 -14.79 7.39
CA ALA A 140 18.68 -15.62 8.31
C ALA A 140 19.21 -15.54 9.76
N ASP A 141 20.53 -15.74 9.95
CA ASP A 141 21.19 -15.66 11.26
C ASP A 141 20.99 -14.28 11.92
N LEU A 142 21.12 -13.22 11.13
CA LEU A 142 20.97 -11.86 11.63
C LEU A 142 19.50 -11.50 11.94
N ALA A 143 18.56 -11.99 11.12
CA ALA A 143 17.13 -11.85 11.36
C ALA A 143 16.71 -12.59 12.64
N GLU A 144 17.23 -13.80 12.84
CA GLU A 144 17.01 -14.57 14.06
C GLU A 144 17.48 -13.82 15.30
N GLN A 145 18.70 -13.27 15.26
CA GLN A 145 19.25 -12.45 16.36
C GLN A 145 18.36 -11.25 16.69
N ALA A 146 17.77 -10.60 15.69
CA ALA A 146 16.88 -9.47 15.88
C ALA A 146 15.53 -9.88 16.48
N ILE A 147 14.92 -10.97 15.98
CA ILE A 147 13.68 -11.52 16.52
C ILE A 147 13.87 -11.97 17.97
N ASP A 148 15.00 -12.60 18.30
CA ASP A 148 15.34 -12.97 19.67
C ASP A 148 15.52 -11.76 20.59
N SER A 149 15.94 -10.63 20.02
CA SER A 149 16.05 -9.34 20.72
C SER A 149 14.75 -8.52 20.71
N ASP A 150 13.60 -9.12 20.39
CA ASP A 150 12.27 -8.48 20.29
C ASP A 150 12.25 -7.29 19.31
N LYS A 151 12.76 -7.51 18.10
CA LYS A 151 12.75 -6.54 17.00
C LYS A 151 12.00 -7.12 15.81
N ASN A 152 11.19 -6.29 15.17
CA ASN A 152 10.65 -6.62 13.85
C ASN A 152 11.80 -6.67 12.85
N VAL A 153 11.59 -7.34 11.72
CA VAL A 153 12.63 -7.49 10.70
C VAL A 153 12.06 -7.16 9.33
N MET A 154 12.82 -6.40 8.54
CA MET A 154 12.63 -6.30 7.10
C MET A 154 13.88 -6.83 6.40
N ILE A 155 13.71 -7.84 5.56
CA ILE A 155 14.77 -8.42 4.76
C ILE A 155 14.56 -8.00 3.31
N PHE A 156 15.34 -7.00 2.90
CA PHE A 156 15.45 -6.59 1.50
C PHE A 156 16.17 -7.67 0.68
N SER A 157 17.18 -8.30 1.28
CA SER A 157 17.99 -9.34 0.63
C SER A 157 17.15 -10.48 0.05
N ASP A 158 17.54 -10.93 -1.13
CA ASP A 158 17.06 -12.16 -1.75
C ASP A 158 18.00 -13.35 -1.42
N ASN A 159 17.68 -14.54 -1.90
CA ASN A 159 18.45 -15.78 -1.77
C ASN A 159 18.56 -16.32 -0.34
N MET A 160 17.50 -16.15 0.45
CA MET A 160 17.31 -16.90 1.69
C MET A 160 16.50 -18.18 1.42
N SER A 161 16.86 -19.27 2.12
CA SER A 161 16.16 -20.55 2.00
C SER A 161 14.67 -20.41 2.35
N LEU A 162 13.85 -21.28 1.77
CA LEU A 162 12.41 -21.31 2.06
C LEU A 162 12.17 -21.77 3.50
N GLU A 163 12.95 -22.74 3.97
CA GLU A 163 12.91 -23.26 5.33
C GLU A 163 13.17 -22.16 6.37
N ASP A 164 14.17 -21.31 6.12
CA ASP A 164 14.46 -20.17 7.01
C ASP A 164 13.35 -19.12 6.96
N GLU A 165 12.79 -18.82 5.79
CA GLU A 165 11.65 -17.90 5.67
C GLU A 165 10.46 -18.38 6.52
N VAL A 166 10.04 -19.63 6.36
CA VAL A 166 8.91 -20.21 7.10
C VAL A 166 9.19 -20.18 8.60
N ARG A 167 10.38 -20.64 9.02
CA ARG A 167 10.79 -20.71 10.42
C ARG A 167 10.81 -19.33 11.07
N LEU A 168 11.42 -18.34 10.43
CA LEU A 168 11.59 -17.00 10.99
C LEU A 168 10.30 -16.20 10.99
N LYS A 169 9.46 -16.28 9.94
CA LYS A 169 8.12 -15.67 9.95
C LYS A 169 7.24 -16.24 11.05
N SER A 170 7.24 -17.57 11.22
CA SER A 170 6.49 -18.23 12.29
C SER A 170 6.99 -17.82 13.67
N LYS A 171 8.32 -17.76 13.86
CA LYS A 171 8.95 -17.29 15.10
C LYS A 171 8.56 -15.85 15.41
N ALA A 172 8.68 -14.94 14.45
CA ALA A 172 8.30 -13.53 14.61
C ALA A 172 6.82 -13.40 15.01
N SER A 173 5.92 -14.04 14.25
CA SER A 173 4.47 -13.99 14.52
C SER A 173 4.13 -14.51 15.92
N SER A 174 4.76 -15.61 16.36
CA SER A 174 4.55 -16.16 17.72
C SER A 174 4.98 -15.22 18.85
N LYS A 175 5.89 -14.27 18.57
CA LYS A 175 6.35 -13.23 19.50
C LYS A 175 5.57 -11.91 19.36
N GLY A 176 4.53 -11.85 18.53
CA GLY A 176 3.81 -10.62 18.22
C GLY A 176 4.62 -9.62 17.39
N LEU A 177 5.61 -10.12 16.62
CA LEU A 177 6.46 -9.35 15.72
C LEU A 177 6.13 -9.68 14.27
N ILE A 178 6.54 -8.81 13.35
CA ILE A 178 6.47 -9.07 11.92
C ILE A 178 7.87 -9.24 11.32
N MET A 179 7.97 -10.22 10.42
CA MET A 179 9.09 -10.35 9.48
C MET A 179 8.59 -10.06 8.07
N MET A 180 9.07 -8.97 7.48
CA MET A 180 8.82 -8.56 6.11
C MET A 180 9.96 -9.10 5.23
N GLY A 181 9.67 -9.86 4.19
CA GLY A 181 10.71 -10.48 3.36
C GLY A 181 10.97 -11.95 3.70
N PRO A 182 11.94 -12.60 3.03
CA PRO A 182 12.98 -12.05 2.16
C PRO A 182 12.43 -11.51 0.83
N ASP A 183 13.29 -10.84 0.07
CA ASP A 183 12.91 -10.15 -1.18
C ASP A 183 11.76 -9.14 -0.95
N CYS A 184 11.87 -8.36 0.12
CA CYS A 184 10.94 -7.27 0.40
C CYS A 184 11.54 -5.94 -0.06
N GLY A 185 11.23 -5.56 -1.30
CA GLY A 185 11.79 -4.36 -1.93
C GLY A 185 11.25 -3.02 -1.40
N THR A 186 10.02 -2.99 -0.85
CA THR A 186 9.31 -1.74 -0.55
C THR A 186 8.54 -1.87 0.76
N SER A 187 8.71 -0.91 1.67
CA SER A 187 7.81 -0.67 2.79
C SER A 187 7.86 0.79 3.25
N ILE A 188 6.77 1.28 3.84
CA ILE A 188 6.62 2.61 4.42
C ILE A 188 5.88 2.43 5.74
N ILE A 189 6.54 2.59 6.88
CA ILE A 189 5.89 2.36 8.18
C ILE A 189 6.06 3.60 9.05
N SER A 190 4.95 4.15 9.51
CA SER A 190 4.90 5.43 10.24
C SER A 190 5.71 6.54 9.53
N GLY A 191 5.62 6.60 8.20
CA GLY A 191 6.38 7.54 7.36
C GLY A 191 7.85 7.18 7.13
N ALA A 192 8.39 6.13 7.75
CA ALA A 192 9.77 5.71 7.54
C ALA A 192 9.96 5.06 6.16
N PRO A 193 10.88 5.57 5.31
CA PRO A 193 11.22 4.95 4.03
C PRO A 193 12.08 3.70 4.25
N LEU A 194 11.57 2.52 3.90
CA LEU A 194 12.30 1.26 4.03
C LEU A 194 12.58 0.69 2.65
N ALA A 195 13.86 0.69 2.26
CA ALA A 195 14.33 0.32 0.92
C ALA A 195 13.73 1.20 -0.19
N PHE A 196 13.15 0.62 -1.24
CA PHE A 196 12.58 1.39 -2.36
C PHE A 196 11.18 1.90 -2.00
N SER A 197 11.09 3.15 -1.56
CA SER A 197 9.84 3.79 -1.11
C SER A 197 9.62 5.18 -1.69
N ASN A 198 8.40 5.71 -1.54
CA ASN A 198 7.99 7.01 -2.03
C ASN A 198 7.56 7.92 -0.87
N VAL A 199 7.74 9.23 -1.01
CA VAL A 199 7.17 10.21 -0.09
C VAL A 199 5.70 10.39 -0.43
N LEU A 200 4.81 10.20 0.54
CA LEU A 200 3.37 10.17 0.32
C LEU A 200 2.63 11.11 1.28
N PRO A 201 1.47 11.66 0.85
CA PRO A 201 0.56 12.34 1.78
C PRO A 201 0.13 11.40 2.90
N GLN A 202 -0.09 11.97 4.09
CA GLN A 202 -0.76 11.26 5.17
C GLN A 202 -2.25 11.11 4.83
N GLY A 203 -2.81 9.94 5.11
CA GLY A 203 -4.23 9.65 4.93
C GLY A 203 -4.67 8.48 5.78
N ASN A 204 -5.79 7.86 5.44
CA ASN A 204 -6.43 6.82 6.24
C ASN A 204 -6.43 5.42 5.59
N ILE A 205 -5.65 5.23 4.51
CA ILE A 205 -5.52 3.96 3.79
C ILE A 205 -4.27 3.21 4.27
N GLY A 206 -4.45 2.04 4.87
CA GLY A 206 -3.36 1.13 5.16
C GLY A 206 -3.11 0.16 4.00
N VAL A 207 -1.86 0.03 3.55
CA VAL A 207 -1.50 -0.79 2.39
C VAL A 207 -0.69 -2.01 2.83
N ILE A 208 -0.99 -3.18 2.25
CA ILE A 208 -0.26 -4.43 2.43
C ILE A 208 0.11 -4.96 1.05
N GLY A 209 1.32 -5.48 0.86
CA GLY A 209 1.60 -6.17 -0.39
C GLY A 209 2.77 -7.13 -0.43
N ALA A 210 2.61 -8.16 -1.28
CA ALA A 210 3.65 -9.10 -1.67
C ALA A 210 4.20 -8.75 -3.06
N SER A 211 4.45 -7.46 -3.31
CA SER A 211 4.98 -6.92 -4.56
C SER A 211 5.60 -5.55 -4.34
N GLY A 212 6.90 -5.37 -4.63
CA GLY A 212 7.59 -4.09 -4.45
C GLY A 212 6.97 -2.96 -5.29
N THR A 213 7.11 -3.05 -6.61
CA THR A 213 6.53 -2.04 -7.52
C THR A 213 5.00 -2.05 -7.52
N GLY A 214 4.36 -3.17 -7.20
CA GLY A 214 2.90 -3.20 -6.99
C GLY A 214 2.45 -2.31 -5.85
N ILE A 215 3.19 -2.29 -4.73
CA ILE A 215 2.94 -1.33 -3.63
C ILE A 215 3.21 0.09 -4.13
N GLN A 216 4.38 0.36 -4.72
CA GLN A 216 4.77 1.71 -5.15
C GLN A 216 3.77 2.33 -6.13
N GLU A 217 3.31 1.56 -7.10
CA GLU A 217 2.33 2.03 -8.07
C GLU A 217 0.96 2.27 -7.44
N LEU A 218 0.49 1.34 -6.58
CA LEU A 218 -0.78 1.52 -5.87
C LEU A 218 -0.79 2.79 -5.02
N VAL A 219 0.25 3.03 -4.22
CA VAL A 219 0.33 4.22 -3.38
C VAL A 219 0.54 5.51 -4.17
N SER A 220 1.22 5.43 -5.32
CA SER A 220 1.36 6.53 -6.27
C SER A 220 -0.01 6.94 -6.85
N GLN A 221 -0.82 5.96 -7.28
CA GLN A 221 -2.16 6.20 -7.80
C GLN A 221 -3.11 6.78 -6.73
N VAL A 222 -3.00 6.32 -5.48
CA VAL A 222 -3.72 6.90 -4.33
C VAL A 222 -3.37 8.38 -4.14
N ALA A 223 -2.08 8.72 -4.20
CA ALA A 223 -1.62 10.11 -4.09
C ALA A 223 -2.10 10.97 -5.27
N LEU A 224 -2.05 10.46 -6.50
CA LEU A 224 -2.55 11.14 -7.70
C LEU A 224 -4.06 11.40 -7.64
N ALA A 225 -4.81 10.51 -6.97
CA ALA A 225 -6.24 10.67 -6.72
C ALA A 225 -6.57 11.60 -5.53
N GLY A 226 -5.56 12.27 -4.94
CA GLY A 226 -5.73 13.28 -3.90
C GLY A 226 -5.97 12.69 -2.50
N GLN A 227 -5.48 11.48 -2.24
CA GLN A 227 -5.54 10.83 -0.92
C GLN A 227 -4.15 10.44 -0.43
N GLY A 228 -4.07 9.95 0.80
CA GLY A 228 -2.83 9.52 1.44
C GLY A 228 -2.93 8.14 2.05
N ILE A 229 -1.81 7.65 2.60
CA ILE A 229 -1.75 6.37 3.30
C ILE A 229 -1.37 6.56 4.77
N THR A 230 -1.65 5.56 5.60
CA THR A 230 -1.04 5.42 6.92
C THR A 230 0.31 4.72 6.81
N HIS A 231 0.30 3.53 6.22
CA HIS A 231 1.43 2.60 6.12
C HIS A 231 1.35 1.81 4.81
N ALA A 232 2.49 1.31 4.35
CA ALA A 232 2.62 0.31 3.30
C ALA A 232 3.54 -0.82 3.77
N ILE A 233 2.96 -1.98 4.10
CA ILE A 233 3.67 -3.12 4.69
C ILE A 233 3.98 -4.12 3.58
N GLY A 234 5.26 -4.24 3.23
CA GLY A 234 5.75 -5.26 2.31
C GLY A 234 5.90 -6.62 3.00
N LEU A 235 5.59 -7.71 2.30
CA LEU A 235 5.56 -9.06 2.89
C LEU A 235 6.73 -9.96 2.46
N GLY A 236 7.41 -9.61 1.37
CA GLY A 236 8.28 -10.51 0.62
C GLY A 236 7.53 -11.24 -0.49
N GLY A 237 8.17 -11.42 -1.64
CA GLY A 237 7.51 -11.92 -2.86
C GLY A 237 6.92 -13.34 -2.76
N ARG A 238 7.42 -14.16 -1.83
CA ARG A 238 7.01 -15.56 -1.61
C ARG A 238 5.99 -15.75 -0.49
N ASP A 239 5.58 -14.70 0.23
CA ASP A 239 4.75 -14.85 1.42
C ASP A 239 3.43 -15.59 1.16
N LEU A 240 2.84 -15.36 -0.02
CA LEU A 240 1.57 -15.98 -0.42
C LEU A 240 1.73 -17.31 -1.18
N SER A 241 2.92 -17.89 -1.17
CA SER A 241 3.15 -19.26 -1.65
C SER A 241 2.49 -20.28 -0.70
N VAL A 242 2.30 -21.51 -1.19
CA VAL A 242 1.72 -22.60 -0.38
C VAL A 242 2.61 -22.91 0.82
N GLU A 243 3.92 -22.87 0.60
CA GLU A 243 4.95 -23.27 1.54
C GLU A 243 5.09 -22.25 2.68
N VAL A 244 4.98 -20.95 2.38
CA VAL A 244 5.02 -19.89 3.41
C VAL A 244 3.66 -19.68 4.06
N GLY A 245 2.56 -19.84 3.32
CA GLY A 245 1.21 -19.87 3.88
C GLY A 245 0.66 -18.53 4.39
N GLY A 246 1.21 -17.41 3.92
CA GLY A 246 0.72 -16.06 4.17
C GLY A 246 0.92 -15.56 5.60
N VAL A 247 1.96 -16.02 6.31
CA VAL A 247 2.17 -15.68 7.73
C VAL A 247 2.31 -14.17 7.93
N SER A 248 3.09 -13.48 7.09
CA SER A 248 3.26 -12.04 7.21
C SER A 248 2.04 -11.28 6.72
N ALA A 249 1.33 -11.77 5.69
CA ALA A 249 0.05 -11.21 5.25
C ALA A 249 -0.98 -11.17 6.39
N LEU A 250 -1.14 -12.29 7.10
CA LEU A 250 -2.09 -12.39 8.23
C LEU A 250 -1.66 -11.51 9.41
N THR A 251 -0.36 -11.47 9.69
CA THR A 251 0.19 -10.58 10.74
C THR A 251 -0.06 -9.11 10.38
N ALA A 252 0.21 -8.70 9.15
CA ALA A 252 -0.02 -7.33 8.69
C ALA A 252 -1.52 -6.95 8.68
N LEU A 253 -2.40 -7.88 8.30
CA LEU A 253 -3.85 -7.70 8.37
C LEU A 253 -4.31 -7.46 9.81
N ASP A 254 -3.82 -8.23 10.79
CA ASP A 254 -4.13 -8.02 12.20
C ASP A 254 -3.58 -6.68 12.73
N MET A 255 -2.35 -6.31 12.34
CA MET A 255 -1.77 -5.01 12.69
C MET A 255 -2.64 -3.84 12.19
N LEU A 256 -3.06 -3.86 10.93
CA LEU A 256 -3.88 -2.80 10.35
C LEU A 256 -5.36 -2.87 10.79
N ALA A 257 -5.87 -4.06 11.15
CA ALA A 257 -7.20 -4.18 11.74
C ALA A 257 -7.30 -3.40 13.05
N ASN A 258 -6.22 -3.40 13.85
CA ASN A 258 -6.15 -2.75 15.15
C ASN A 258 -5.61 -1.30 15.11
N ASP A 259 -5.12 -0.82 13.97
CA ASP A 259 -4.70 0.58 13.81
C ASP A 259 -5.93 1.49 13.60
N THR A 260 -6.16 2.43 14.52
CA THR A 260 -7.30 3.36 14.44
C THR A 260 -7.19 4.39 13.32
N ASN A 261 -5.98 4.64 12.81
CA ASN A 261 -5.74 5.58 11.72
C ASN A 261 -6.05 4.96 10.36
N SER A 262 -5.81 3.65 10.19
CA SER A 262 -6.17 2.91 8.99
C SER A 262 -7.66 2.59 8.97
N LYS A 263 -8.45 3.35 8.22
CA LYS A 263 -9.90 3.13 8.06
C LYS A 263 -10.22 2.18 6.92
N VAL A 264 -9.40 2.20 5.88
CA VAL A 264 -9.49 1.31 4.70
C VAL A 264 -8.19 0.55 4.56
N ILE A 265 -8.26 -0.72 4.15
CA ILE A 265 -7.07 -1.52 3.85
C ILE A 265 -7.02 -1.79 2.34
N ALA A 266 -5.87 -1.60 1.71
CA ALA A 266 -5.63 -2.02 0.33
C ALA A 266 -4.54 -3.11 0.29
N PHE A 267 -4.82 -4.21 -0.38
CA PHE A 267 -3.95 -5.38 -0.45
C PHE A 267 -3.56 -5.67 -1.89
N VAL A 268 -2.26 -5.79 -2.18
CA VAL A 268 -1.74 -6.07 -3.53
C VAL A 268 -0.76 -7.23 -3.56
N SER A 269 -0.99 -8.18 -4.46
CA SER A 269 -0.05 -9.29 -4.66
C SER A 269 -0.18 -9.90 -6.06
N LYS A 270 0.81 -10.72 -6.44
CA LYS A 270 0.63 -11.72 -7.51
C LYS A 270 -0.42 -12.74 -7.10
N PRO A 271 -1.01 -13.53 -8.02
CA PRO A 271 -2.05 -14.50 -7.68
C PRO A 271 -1.50 -15.52 -6.67
N PRO A 272 -2.10 -15.59 -5.47
CA PRO A 272 -1.76 -16.63 -4.50
C PRO A 272 -2.24 -18.00 -4.98
N ALA A 273 -1.69 -19.07 -4.40
CA ALA A 273 -2.29 -20.39 -4.51
C ALA A 273 -3.70 -20.39 -3.86
N GLU A 274 -4.63 -21.18 -4.40
CA GLU A 274 -6.06 -21.14 -4.04
C GLU A 274 -6.31 -21.28 -2.52
N ALA A 275 -5.65 -22.24 -1.86
CA ALA A 275 -5.79 -22.44 -0.42
C ALA A 275 -5.31 -21.22 0.40
N VAL A 276 -4.22 -20.57 -0.03
CA VAL A 276 -3.68 -19.37 0.63
C VAL A 276 -4.57 -18.17 0.33
N ARG A 277 -5.08 -18.05 -0.89
CA ARG A 277 -6.06 -17.03 -1.28
C ARG A 277 -7.26 -17.07 -0.35
N GLN A 278 -7.85 -18.25 -0.17
CA GLN A 278 -9.04 -18.41 0.65
C GLN A 278 -8.76 -18.04 2.10
N LYS A 279 -7.65 -18.53 2.67
CA LYS A 279 -7.20 -18.19 4.02
C LYS A 279 -7.05 -16.67 4.24
N VAL A 280 -6.44 -15.97 3.28
CA VAL A 280 -6.24 -14.51 3.33
C VAL A 280 -7.58 -13.78 3.18
N LEU A 281 -8.44 -14.21 2.25
CA LEU A 281 -9.79 -13.64 2.08
C LEU A 281 -10.66 -13.83 3.32
N ASP A 282 -10.61 -14.98 3.97
CA ASP A 282 -11.36 -15.24 5.20
C ASP A 282 -10.88 -14.35 6.34
N ALA A 283 -9.56 -14.13 6.44
CA ALA A 283 -8.98 -13.18 7.39
C ALA A 283 -9.41 -11.73 7.09
N MET A 284 -9.43 -11.33 5.82
CA MET A 284 -9.94 -10.01 5.39
C MET A 284 -11.42 -9.83 5.76
N LYS A 285 -12.24 -10.88 5.56
CA LYS A 285 -13.67 -10.87 5.90
C LYS A 285 -13.97 -10.75 7.38
N ALA A 286 -13.04 -11.19 8.22
CA ALA A 286 -13.16 -11.10 9.68
C ALA A 286 -12.85 -9.69 10.22
N ILE A 287 -12.32 -8.79 9.39
CA ILE A 287 -11.95 -7.42 9.79
C ILE A 287 -13.13 -6.47 9.57
N ASN A 288 -13.48 -5.70 10.59
CA ASN A 288 -14.56 -4.70 10.51
C ASN A 288 -14.10 -3.39 9.85
N LYS A 289 -13.46 -3.48 8.68
CA LYS A 289 -13.02 -2.36 7.85
C LYS A 289 -13.21 -2.70 6.38
N PRO A 290 -13.51 -1.72 5.50
CA PRO A 290 -13.48 -1.94 4.06
C PRO A 290 -12.07 -2.36 3.60
N ILE A 291 -11.99 -3.41 2.80
CA ILE A 291 -10.72 -3.91 2.26
C ILE A 291 -10.80 -3.97 0.74
N VAL A 292 -9.84 -3.39 0.04
CA VAL A 292 -9.65 -3.60 -1.41
C VAL A 292 -8.58 -4.67 -1.59
N ALA A 293 -8.90 -5.74 -2.30
CA ALA A 293 -7.96 -6.82 -2.60
C ALA A 293 -7.69 -6.91 -4.10
N LEU A 294 -6.42 -6.80 -4.46
CA LEU A 294 -5.90 -6.96 -5.82
C LEU A 294 -4.98 -8.19 -5.87
N PHE A 295 -5.44 -9.21 -6.57
CA PHE A 295 -4.65 -10.39 -6.93
C PHE A 295 -4.31 -10.30 -8.43
N LEU A 296 -3.14 -9.76 -8.77
CA LEU A 296 -2.77 -9.37 -10.14
C LEU A 296 -2.89 -10.50 -11.16
N GLY A 297 -3.81 -10.39 -12.11
CA GLY A 297 -4.01 -11.43 -13.13
C GLY A 297 -5.03 -12.51 -12.75
N ALA A 298 -5.69 -12.38 -11.59
CA ALA A 298 -6.94 -13.08 -11.33
C ALA A 298 -8.11 -12.32 -11.99
N SER A 299 -9.08 -13.07 -12.50
CA SER A 299 -10.40 -12.53 -12.84
C SER A 299 -11.38 -12.91 -11.73
N HIS A 300 -12.20 -11.96 -11.31
CA HIS A 300 -13.19 -12.16 -10.25
C HIS A 300 -14.59 -12.17 -10.85
N GLU A 301 -15.36 -13.23 -10.55
CA GLU A 301 -16.78 -13.31 -10.96
C GLU A 301 -17.65 -12.29 -10.21
N LYS A 302 -17.25 -11.93 -8.99
CA LYS A 302 -17.90 -10.95 -8.14
C LYS A 302 -16.99 -9.75 -7.93
N ALA A 303 -17.56 -8.55 -7.96
CA ALA A 303 -16.83 -7.33 -7.62
C ALA A 303 -16.58 -7.18 -6.10
N ARG A 304 -17.33 -7.91 -5.27
CA ARG A 304 -17.31 -7.77 -3.81
C ARG A 304 -17.69 -9.08 -3.09
N GLU A 305 -17.05 -9.34 -1.96
CA GLU A 305 -17.39 -10.41 -1.02
C GLU A 305 -17.38 -9.87 0.43
N GLY A 306 -18.56 -9.53 0.97
CA GLY A 306 -18.65 -8.93 2.31
C GLY A 306 -18.03 -7.53 2.35
N ASN A 307 -17.06 -7.29 3.22
CA ASN A 307 -16.29 -6.04 3.28
C ASN A 307 -15.11 -5.98 2.28
N VAL A 308 -14.89 -7.05 1.50
CA VAL A 308 -13.76 -7.15 0.56
C VAL A 308 -14.20 -6.78 -0.86
N TYR A 309 -13.61 -5.72 -1.41
CA TYR A 309 -13.79 -5.24 -2.77
C TYR A 309 -12.67 -5.81 -3.65
N LEU A 310 -13.02 -6.52 -4.72
CA LEU A 310 -12.06 -7.22 -5.57
C LEU A 310 -11.72 -6.37 -6.79
N ALA A 311 -10.44 -6.00 -6.91
CA ALA A 311 -9.91 -5.21 -8.02
C ALA A 311 -9.11 -6.07 -8.98
N ASN A 312 -9.10 -5.70 -10.27
CA ASN A 312 -8.38 -6.41 -11.32
C ASN A 312 -7.08 -5.71 -11.74
N THR A 313 -6.96 -4.40 -11.48
CA THR A 313 -5.80 -3.58 -11.85
C THR A 313 -5.34 -2.68 -10.70
N LEU A 314 -4.09 -2.19 -10.76
CA LEU A 314 -3.52 -1.30 -9.76
C LEU A 314 -4.28 0.03 -9.65
N ASN A 315 -4.60 0.65 -10.79
CA ASN A 315 -5.38 1.89 -10.82
C ASN A 315 -6.80 1.66 -10.27
N GLN A 316 -7.49 0.59 -10.67
CA GLN A 316 -8.82 0.27 -10.15
C GLN A 316 -8.78 0.05 -8.62
N ALA A 317 -7.75 -0.65 -8.11
CA ALA A 317 -7.58 -0.85 -6.68
C ALA A 317 -7.38 0.48 -5.93
N ALA A 318 -6.62 1.41 -6.52
CA ALA A 318 -6.43 2.75 -5.96
C ALA A 318 -7.74 3.55 -5.95
N GLU A 319 -8.49 3.57 -7.06
CA GLU A 319 -9.78 4.28 -7.16
C GLU A 319 -10.80 3.76 -6.14
N LEU A 320 -10.89 2.43 -5.97
CA LEU A 320 -11.75 1.82 -4.95
C LEU A 320 -11.29 2.22 -3.54
N ALA A 321 -9.99 2.14 -3.25
CA ALA A 321 -9.46 2.48 -1.93
C ALA A 321 -9.70 3.96 -1.59
N VAL A 322 -9.49 4.85 -2.55
CA VAL A 322 -9.77 6.29 -2.45
C VAL A 322 -11.26 6.56 -2.24
N THR A 323 -12.13 5.88 -2.97
CA THR A 323 -13.58 6.03 -2.82
C THR A 323 -14.01 5.64 -1.42
N LEU A 324 -13.55 4.49 -0.92
CA LEU A 324 -13.84 4.02 0.44
C LEU A 324 -13.26 4.95 1.50
N ALA A 325 -12.04 5.45 1.31
CA ALA A 325 -11.38 6.38 2.22
C ALA A 325 -12.18 7.66 2.41
N LYS A 326 -12.62 8.28 1.30
CA LYS A 326 -13.50 9.47 1.34
C LYS A 326 -14.83 9.18 2.03
N VAL A 327 -15.41 7.99 1.82
CA VAL A 327 -16.66 7.60 2.49
C VAL A 327 -16.47 7.50 4.00
N GLU A 328 -15.38 6.89 4.47
CA GLU A 328 -15.07 6.82 5.91
C GLU A 328 -14.88 8.22 6.52
N GLU A 329 -14.17 9.13 5.84
CA GLU A 329 -14.02 10.53 6.28
C GLU A 329 -15.37 11.25 6.39
N MET A 330 -16.24 11.08 5.38
CA MET A 330 -17.59 11.64 5.39
C MET A 330 -18.45 11.02 6.52
N ALA A 331 -18.31 9.72 6.76
CA ALA A 331 -19.05 9.02 7.80
C ALA A 331 -18.64 9.46 9.21
N GLU A 332 -17.36 9.75 9.45
CA GLU A 332 -16.87 10.28 10.74
C GLU A 332 -17.44 11.66 11.05
N GLN A 333 -17.72 12.47 10.02
CA GLN A 333 -18.30 13.81 10.16
C GLN A 333 -19.84 13.80 10.18
N SER A 334 -20.45 12.63 9.95
CA SER A 334 -21.90 12.47 9.83
C SER A 334 -22.50 11.79 11.07
N SER A 335 -23.79 12.03 11.30
CA SER A 335 -24.51 11.34 12.38
C SER A 335 -24.85 9.90 11.97
N LYS A 336 -24.31 8.91 12.67
CA LYS A 336 -24.68 7.50 12.47
C LYS A 336 -26.11 7.26 12.91
N VAL A 337 -26.83 6.44 12.13
CA VAL A 337 -28.24 6.10 12.31
C VAL A 337 -28.42 4.57 12.21
N PRO A 338 -27.77 3.80 13.11
CA PRO A 338 -27.68 2.34 13.01
C PRO A 338 -29.07 1.69 12.98
N GLY A 339 -29.26 0.73 12.07
CA GLY A 339 -30.48 -0.05 11.90
C GLY A 339 -31.65 0.72 11.25
N LYS A 340 -31.48 2.01 10.92
CA LYS A 340 -32.50 2.80 10.23
C LYS A 340 -32.54 2.48 8.73
N LYS A 341 -33.60 2.96 8.07
CA LYS A 341 -33.87 2.71 6.65
C LYS A 341 -33.47 3.90 5.78
N ILE A 342 -33.30 3.62 4.49
CA ILE A 342 -32.87 4.59 3.47
C ILE A 342 -34.07 4.92 2.60
N MET A 343 -34.30 6.21 2.37
CA MET A 343 -35.28 6.72 1.41
C MET A 343 -34.57 7.56 0.35
N GLY A 344 -34.64 7.15 -0.91
CA GLY A 344 -34.21 7.94 -2.07
C GLY A 344 -35.39 8.68 -2.70
N LEU A 345 -35.31 10.00 -2.83
CA LEU A 345 -36.32 10.84 -3.50
C LEU A 345 -35.66 11.57 -4.66
N TYR A 346 -35.68 10.93 -5.83
CA TYR A 346 -34.97 11.38 -7.02
C TYR A 346 -35.90 12.13 -7.98
N THR A 347 -35.36 13.08 -8.74
CA THR A 347 -36.06 13.78 -9.82
C THR A 347 -35.63 13.34 -11.21
N GLY A 348 -34.45 12.73 -11.34
CA GLY A 348 -34.01 12.07 -12.57
C GLY A 348 -34.17 10.55 -12.51
N GLY A 349 -35.02 9.98 -13.36
CA GLY A 349 -35.32 8.55 -13.35
C GLY A 349 -34.12 7.62 -13.51
N THR A 350 -33.18 7.94 -14.39
CA THR A 350 -31.95 7.14 -14.55
C THR A 350 -31.09 7.16 -13.27
N LEU A 351 -30.99 8.30 -12.59
CA LEU A 351 -30.24 8.43 -11.34
C LEU A 351 -30.91 7.64 -10.21
N ALA A 352 -32.25 7.64 -10.19
CA ALA A 352 -33.05 6.82 -9.28
C ALA A 352 -32.79 5.33 -9.51
N ALA A 353 -32.84 4.88 -10.76
CA ALA A 353 -32.62 3.49 -11.14
C ALA A 353 -31.18 3.01 -10.83
N GLU A 354 -30.17 3.81 -11.14
CA GLU A 354 -28.78 3.48 -10.81
C GLU A 354 -28.56 3.43 -9.29
N SER A 355 -29.12 4.39 -8.54
CA SER A 355 -29.03 4.40 -7.08
C SER A 355 -29.73 3.20 -6.46
N ALA A 356 -30.89 2.80 -6.99
CA ALA A 356 -31.62 1.61 -6.58
C ALA A 356 -30.79 0.33 -6.83
N MET A 357 -30.20 0.18 -8.01
CA MET A 357 -29.34 -0.94 -8.38
C MET A 357 -28.12 -1.03 -7.44
N LEU A 358 -27.40 0.08 -7.28
CA LEU A 358 -26.22 0.14 -6.41
C LEU A 358 -26.57 -0.15 -4.96
N LEU A 359 -27.68 0.39 -4.46
CA LEU A 359 -28.11 0.17 -3.08
C LEU A 359 -28.55 -1.28 -2.85
N ALA A 360 -29.23 -1.89 -3.81
CA ALA A 360 -29.63 -3.29 -3.74
C ALA A 360 -28.40 -4.21 -3.71
N ASP A 361 -27.42 -4.00 -4.60
CA ASP A 361 -26.16 -4.74 -4.60
C ASP A 361 -25.40 -4.56 -3.27
N GLN A 362 -25.28 -3.31 -2.80
CA GLN A 362 -24.55 -2.97 -1.57
C GLN A 362 -25.11 -3.67 -0.33
N LEU A 363 -26.44 -3.82 -0.26
CA LEU A 363 -27.16 -4.40 0.88
C LEU A 363 -27.55 -5.88 0.66
N GLY A 364 -27.21 -6.48 -0.49
CA GLY A 364 -27.60 -7.85 -0.84
C GLY A 364 -29.12 -8.03 -0.96
N LEU A 365 -29.83 -7.00 -1.42
CA LEU A 365 -31.28 -7.01 -1.62
C LEU A 365 -31.62 -7.41 -3.06
N GLN A 366 -32.79 -8.02 -3.25
CA GLN A 366 -33.31 -8.28 -4.59
C GLN A 366 -34.05 -7.04 -5.11
N THR A 367 -33.76 -6.66 -6.36
CA THR A 367 -34.53 -5.63 -7.07
C THR A 367 -35.80 -6.24 -7.64
N ASP A 368 -36.85 -5.43 -7.75
CA ASP A 368 -38.07 -5.85 -8.41
C ASP A 368 -37.85 -5.91 -9.94
N SER A 369 -38.52 -6.83 -10.63
CA SER A 369 -38.49 -6.90 -12.09
C SER A 369 -39.37 -5.83 -12.76
N GLU A 370 -40.27 -5.22 -11.99
CA GLU A 370 -41.20 -4.18 -12.43
C GLU A 370 -41.20 -3.01 -11.45
N HIS A 371 -40.95 -1.80 -11.97
CA HIS A 371 -40.88 -0.56 -11.19
C HIS A 371 -42.20 0.22 -11.31
N ALA A 372 -43.27 -0.31 -10.71
CA ALA A 372 -44.58 0.33 -10.80
C ALA A 372 -44.59 1.68 -10.03
N LYS A 373 -45.18 2.71 -10.64
CA LYS A 373 -45.44 4.03 -10.02
C LYS A 373 -44.16 4.73 -9.53
N GLY A 374 -43.10 4.69 -10.33
CA GLY A 374 -41.81 5.33 -9.99
C GLY A 374 -41.04 4.68 -8.83
N VAL A 375 -41.48 3.54 -8.28
CA VAL A 375 -40.74 2.86 -7.19
C VAL A 375 -39.62 2.02 -7.79
N MET A 376 -38.38 2.52 -7.68
CA MET A 376 -37.17 1.88 -8.23
C MET A 376 -36.59 0.82 -7.29
N LEU A 377 -36.83 0.93 -5.98
CA LEU A 377 -36.49 -0.08 -4.99
C LEU A 377 -37.51 -0.07 -3.86
N ASN A 378 -37.93 -1.23 -3.39
CA ASN A 378 -38.71 -1.40 -2.17
C ASN A 378 -38.38 -2.73 -1.49
N ALA A 379 -37.20 -2.82 -0.88
CA ALA A 379 -36.70 -4.05 -0.28
C ALA A 379 -36.07 -3.78 1.10
N GLY A 380 -36.30 -4.69 2.06
CA GLY A 380 -35.73 -4.58 3.41
C GLY A 380 -36.17 -3.34 4.20
N GLY A 381 -37.24 -2.66 3.77
CA GLY A 381 -37.69 -1.37 4.31
C GLY A 381 -36.99 -0.14 3.69
N HIS A 382 -36.00 -0.36 2.81
CA HIS A 382 -35.37 0.70 2.04
C HIS A 382 -36.18 0.99 0.79
N LYS A 383 -36.25 2.27 0.39
CA LYS A 383 -37.00 2.71 -0.79
C LYS A 383 -36.19 3.68 -1.62
N VAL A 384 -36.32 3.59 -2.94
CA VAL A 384 -35.85 4.60 -3.90
C VAL A 384 -37.00 4.90 -4.86
N ILE A 385 -37.33 6.18 -5.01
CA ILE A 385 -38.47 6.66 -5.78
C ILE A 385 -37.98 7.65 -6.83
N ASP A 386 -38.38 7.42 -8.08
CA ASP A 386 -38.38 8.39 -9.16
C ASP A 386 -39.67 9.22 -9.11
N LEU A 387 -39.55 10.48 -8.71
CA LEU A 387 -40.67 11.41 -8.65
C LEU A 387 -41.03 11.97 -10.03
N GLY A 388 -40.21 11.73 -11.06
CA GLY A 388 -40.49 12.10 -12.45
C GLY A 388 -41.55 11.23 -13.13
N ASP A 389 -41.83 10.04 -12.58
CA ASP A 389 -42.84 9.11 -13.08
C ASP A 389 -44.24 9.75 -13.17
N ASP A 390 -45.01 9.33 -14.17
CA ASP A 390 -46.37 9.81 -14.44
C ASP A 390 -47.27 9.77 -13.19
N PHE A 391 -47.09 8.78 -12.32
CA PHE A 391 -47.85 8.67 -11.07
C PHE A 391 -47.74 9.93 -10.18
N TYR A 392 -46.58 10.58 -10.18
CA TYR A 392 -46.30 11.76 -9.37
C TYR A 392 -46.53 13.09 -10.11
N THR A 393 -46.59 13.05 -11.45
CA THR A 393 -46.65 14.24 -12.31
C THR A 393 -48.01 14.47 -12.98
N VAL A 394 -48.99 13.57 -12.84
CA VAL A 394 -50.36 13.81 -13.32
C VAL A 394 -50.93 15.12 -12.76
N GLY A 395 -51.16 16.09 -13.65
CA GLY A 395 -51.69 17.42 -13.32
C GLY A 395 -50.68 18.37 -12.65
N ARG A 396 -49.38 18.06 -12.68
CA ARG A 396 -48.30 18.87 -12.06
C ARG A 396 -47.10 18.98 -13.01
N PRO A 397 -46.27 20.04 -12.93
CA PRO A 397 -45.01 20.06 -13.67
C PRO A 397 -44.04 18.99 -13.18
N HIS A 398 -43.08 18.62 -14.04
CA HIS A 398 -42.03 17.66 -13.70
C HIS A 398 -41.16 18.16 -12.51
N PRO A 399 -40.71 17.30 -11.58
CA PRO A 399 -39.99 17.73 -10.36
C PRO A 399 -38.66 18.45 -10.58
N MET A 400 -38.04 18.28 -11.75
CA MET A 400 -36.84 19.03 -12.13
C MET A 400 -37.13 20.51 -12.41
N ILE A 401 -38.38 20.83 -12.75
CA ILE A 401 -38.85 22.19 -13.09
C ILE A 401 -39.52 22.83 -11.87
N ASP A 402 -40.40 22.08 -11.20
CA ASP A 402 -41.15 22.52 -10.03
C ASP A 402 -40.85 21.62 -8.82
N PRO A 403 -40.33 22.16 -7.70
CA PRO A 403 -39.89 21.33 -6.59
C PRO A 403 -41.04 20.84 -5.70
N ALA A 404 -42.28 21.29 -5.88
CA ALA A 404 -43.36 21.15 -4.90
C ALA A 404 -43.65 19.69 -4.54
N VAL A 405 -43.66 18.78 -5.53
CA VAL A 405 -43.90 17.35 -5.29
C VAL A 405 -42.82 16.78 -4.38
N ARG A 406 -41.54 17.00 -4.71
CA ARG A 406 -40.41 16.52 -3.90
C ARG A 406 -40.40 17.15 -2.51
N GLN A 407 -40.68 18.46 -2.40
CA GLN A 407 -40.74 19.12 -1.10
C GLN A 407 -41.82 18.51 -0.20
N GLN A 408 -42.99 18.17 -0.75
CA GLN A 408 -44.05 17.49 -0.01
C GLN A 408 -43.58 16.10 0.48
N GLU A 409 -42.95 15.31 -0.38
CA GLU A 409 -42.44 13.98 0.02
C GLU A 409 -41.33 14.07 1.07
N ILE A 410 -40.40 15.03 0.96
CA ILE A 410 -39.37 15.27 1.99
C ILE A 410 -40.02 15.63 3.33
N ILE A 411 -41.02 16.51 3.34
CA ILE A 411 -41.70 16.94 4.57
C ILE A 411 -42.47 15.78 5.23
N LYS A 412 -43.05 14.87 4.45
CA LYS A 412 -43.75 13.67 4.97
C LYS A 412 -42.80 12.75 5.76
N LEU A 413 -41.50 12.75 5.46
CA LEU A 413 -40.54 11.98 6.23
C LEU A 413 -40.43 12.42 7.69
N ALA A 414 -40.99 13.57 8.08
CA ALA A 414 -41.10 13.94 9.49
C ALA A 414 -41.85 12.90 10.33
N ASP A 415 -42.79 12.15 9.72
CA ASP A 415 -43.62 11.16 10.39
C ASP A 415 -43.06 9.73 10.27
N SER A 416 -41.94 9.53 9.57
CA SER A 416 -41.37 8.20 9.26
C SER A 416 -40.18 7.85 10.16
N ALA A 417 -40.44 7.51 11.43
CA ALA A 417 -39.41 7.31 12.46
C ALA A 417 -38.36 6.21 12.16
N ASP A 418 -38.65 5.30 11.24
CA ASP A 418 -37.78 4.21 10.80
C ASP A 418 -36.75 4.64 9.75
N ILE A 419 -37.04 5.67 8.95
CA ILE A 419 -36.11 6.24 7.96
C ILE A 419 -35.04 7.04 8.70
N GLY A 420 -33.76 6.76 8.46
CA GLY A 420 -32.62 7.50 9.03
C GLY A 420 -31.75 8.18 7.98
N ILE A 421 -31.91 7.83 6.71
CA ILE A 421 -31.18 8.43 5.59
C ILE A 421 -32.17 8.89 4.52
N LEU A 422 -31.96 10.10 4.02
CA LEU A 422 -32.60 10.65 2.83
C LEU A 422 -31.54 10.87 1.75
N MET A 423 -31.68 10.21 0.61
CA MET A 423 -30.84 10.38 -0.58
C MET A 423 -31.56 11.21 -1.64
N ILE A 424 -30.88 12.19 -2.24
CA ILE A 424 -31.47 13.14 -3.20
C ILE A 424 -30.48 13.42 -4.34
N ASP A 425 -30.99 13.58 -5.55
CA ASP A 425 -30.27 14.20 -6.67
C ASP A 425 -30.60 15.69 -6.82
N VAL A 426 -29.63 16.48 -7.24
CA VAL A 426 -29.82 17.89 -7.63
C VAL A 426 -29.34 18.04 -9.06
N VAL A 427 -30.28 18.05 -10.00
CA VAL A 427 -29.99 18.17 -11.43
C VAL A 427 -30.08 19.65 -11.85
N LEU A 428 -29.01 20.17 -12.43
CA LEU A 428 -28.87 21.56 -12.89
C LEU A 428 -29.07 21.67 -14.40
N GLY A 429 -28.64 22.79 -14.98
CA GLY A 429 -28.68 23.05 -16.42
C GLY A 429 -29.96 23.72 -16.90
N TYR A 430 -30.05 23.92 -18.21
CA TYR A 430 -31.22 24.53 -18.84
C TYR A 430 -32.48 23.68 -18.64
N GLY A 431 -33.62 24.34 -18.41
CA GLY A 431 -34.91 23.69 -18.17
C GLY A 431 -35.15 23.26 -16.72
N SER A 432 -34.10 23.15 -15.90
CA SER A 432 -34.21 22.90 -14.47
C SER A 432 -34.55 24.18 -13.69
N LEU A 433 -35.03 24.04 -12.45
CA LEU A 433 -35.22 25.15 -11.53
C LEU A 433 -33.93 25.99 -11.39
N LEU A 434 -34.06 27.31 -11.14
CA LEU A 434 -32.89 28.19 -10.97
C LEU A 434 -32.14 27.99 -9.64
N ASP A 435 -32.84 27.57 -8.58
CA ASP A 435 -32.22 27.27 -7.29
C ASP A 435 -32.76 25.96 -6.68
N PRO A 436 -32.41 24.80 -7.26
CA PRO A 436 -32.87 23.50 -6.77
C PRO A 436 -32.26 23.13 -5.40
N ALA A 437 -31.03 23.54 -5.09
CA ALA A 437 -30.43 23.31 -3.78
C ALA A 437 -31.17 24.06 -2.67
N GLY A 438 -31.49 25.34 -2.87
CA GLY A 438 -32.27 26.13 -1.91
C GLY A 438 -33.63 25.51 -1.63
N ALA A 439 -34.32 25.02 -2.66
CA ALA A 439 -35.59 24.32 -2.53
C ALA A 439 -35.49 23.01 -1.70
N VAL A 440 -34.39 22.26 -1.83
CA VAL A 440 -34.12 21.08 -1.00
C VAL A 440 -33.89 21.48 0.45
N VAL A 441 -32.99 22.44 0.69
CA VAL A 441 -32.63 22.90 2.04
C VAL A 441 -33.86 23.42 2.79
N GLU A 442 -34.72 24.19 2.13
CA GLU A 442 -36.01 24.64 2.67
C GLU A 442 -36.89 23.47 3.14
N ALA A 443 -37.03 22.42 2.33
CA ALA A 443 -37.85 21.27 2.67
C ALA A 443 -37.23 20.42 3.80
N VAL A 444 -35.92 20.22 3.76
CA VAL A 444 -35.16 19.52 4.82
C VAL A 444 -35.30 20.26 6.16
N LYS A 445 -35.19 21.60 6.17
CA LYS A 445 -35.43 22.41 7.38
C LYS A 445 -36.85 22.22 7.92
N LYS A 446 -37.87 22.24 7.06
CA LYS A 446 -39.28 22.00 7.45
C LYS A 446 -39.50 20.58 7.97
N MET A 447 -38.85 19.58 7.38
CA MET A 447 -38.88 18.20 7.84
C MET A 447 -38.26 18.07 9.25
N HIS A 448 -37.05 18.60 9.46
CA HIS A 448 -36.40 18.56 10.77
C HIS A 448 -37.19 19.30 11.86
N ALA A 449 -37.76 20.46 11.53
CA ALA A 449 -38.58 21.24 12.45
C ALA A 449 -39.81 20.46 12.94
N LYS A 450 -40.39 19.60 12.10
CA LYS A 450 -41.51 18.72 12.48
C LYS A 450 -41.08 17.45 13.22
N ARG A 451 -39.95 16.86 12.82
CA ARG A 451 -39.48 15.53 13.29
C ARG A 451 -38.88 15.55 14.70
N GLY A 452 -38.32 16.68 15.12
CA GLY A 452 -37.67 16.84 16.42
C GLY A 452 -36.28 16.19 16.50
N ALA A 453 -35.46 16.64 17.46
CA ALA A 453 -34.02 16.32 17.52
C ALA A 453 -33.68 14.85 17.84
N ASN A 454 -34.60 14.09 18.43
CA ASN A 454 -34.36 12.72 18.92
C ASN A 454 -34.51 11.63 17.83
N GLN A 455 -34.86 12.02 16.60
CA GLN A 455 -35.02 11.09 15.47
C GLN A 455 -34.30 11.65 14.23
N PRO A 456 -32.96 11.69 14.22
CA PRO A 456 -32.21 12.31 13.15
C PRO A 456 -32.45 11.59 11.81
N ILE A 457 -32.43 12.38 10.73
CA ILE A 457 -32.27 11.89 9.36
C ILE A 457 -31.00 12.54 8.82
N ALA A 458 -30.02 11.75 8.37
CA ALA A 458 -28.92 12.30 7.59
C ALA A 458 -29.37 12.47 6.14
N VAL A 459 -29.02 13.59 5.52
CA VAL A 459 -29.36 13.88 4.12
C VAL A 459 -28.10 13.83 3.29
N ILE A 460 -28.13 13.02 2.23
CA ILE A 460 -27.03 12.81 1.29
C ILE A 460 -27.52 13.26 -0.08
N ALA A 461 -26.73 14.11 -0.74
CA ALA A 461 -27.04 14.62 -2.06
C ALA A 461 -25.92 14.36 -3.07
N THR A 462 -26.30 14.15 -4.32
CA THR A 462 -25.39 14.26 -5.48
C THR A 462 -25.86 15.36 -6.41
N VAL A 463 -24.93 16.16 -6.92
CA VAL A 463 -25.25 17.23 -7.87
C VAL A 463 -24.85 16.79 -9.27
N THR A 464 -25.76 16.92 -10.25
CA THR A 464 -25.53 16.64 -11.67
C THR A 464 -25.62 17.95 -12.44
N GLY A 465 -24.51 18.37 -13.07
CA GLY A 465 -24.40 19.68 -13.70
C GLY A 465 -22.96 20.19 -13.70
N THR A 466 -22.75 21.36 -14.29
CA THR A 466 -21.43 21.96 -14.54
C THR A 466 -21.31 23.34 -13.90
N GLU A 467 -20.08 23.83 -13.80
CA GLU A 467 -19.81 25.15 -13.22
C GLU A 467 -20.43 26.29 -14.03
N GLN A 468 -20.59 26.11 -15.35
CA GLN A 468 -21.13 27.11 -16.27
C GLN A 468 -22.66 27.03 -16.44
N ASP A 469 -23.33 26.08 -15.80
CA ASP A 469 -24.80 26.03 -15.81
C ASP A 469 -25.38 27.31 -15.18
N PRO A 470 -26.60 27.75 -15.55
CA PRO A 470 -27.22 28.95 -15.01
C PRO A 470 -27.27 29.00 -13.47
N GLN A 471 -27.35 27.84 -12.82
CA GLN A 471 -27.40 27.69 -11.37
C GLN A 471 -26.00 27.70 -10.70
N CYS A 472 -24.93 27.47 -11.47
CA CYS A 472 -23.55 27.25 -11.03
C CYS A 472 -23.38 26.06 -10.06
N ARG A 473 -22.67 25.01 -10.49
CA ARG A 473 -22.46 23.79 -9.69
C ARG A 473 -21.87 24.09 -8.31
N SER A 474 -20.76 24.83 -8.22
CA SER A 474 -20.11 25.11 -6.94
C SER A 474 -21.03 25.86 -5.96
N ALA A 475 -21.82 26.82 -6.46
CA ALA A 475 -22.78 27.57 -5.66
C ALA A 475 -23.88 26.67 -5.09
N GLN A 476 -24.46 25.79 -5.92
CA GLN A 476 -25.50 24.84 -5.49
C GLN A 476 -24.95 23.82 -4.48
N VAL A 477 -23.73 23.32 -4.67
CA VAL A 477 -23.05 22.46 -3.68
C VAL A 477 -22.86 23.17 -2.35
N GLN A 478 -22.46 24.45 -2.37
CA GLN A 478 -22.26 25.23 -1.14
C GLN A 478 -23.59 25.44 -0.38
N ILE A 479 -24.68 25.75 -1.09
CA ILE A 479 -26.02 25.89 -0.49
C ILE A 479 -26.44 24.60 0.25
N LEU A 480 -26.21 23.44 -0.35
CA LEU A 480 -26.50 22.14 0.28
C LEU A 480 -25.67 21.94 1.55
N ARG A 481 -24.35 22.19 1.48
CA ARG A 481 -23.43 22.04 2.62
C ARG A 481 -23.78 22.97 3.77
N ASP A 482 -24.08 24.24 3.47
CA ASP A 482 -24.53 25.23 4.46
C ASP A 482 -25.88 24.85 5.09
N GLY A 483 -26.69 24.08 4.35
CA GLY A 483 -27.92 23.45 4.83
C GLY A 483 -27.74 22.19 5.68
N GLY A 484 -26.49 21.76 5.94
CA GLY A 484 -26.19 20.54 6.70
C GLY A 484 -26.35 19.24 5.90
N ILE A 485 -26.39 19.33 4.56
CA ILE A 485 -26.54 18.18 3.67
C ILE A 485 -25.15 17.72 3.23
N VAL A 486 -24.87 16.41 3.32
CA VAL A 486 -23.62 15.82 2.84
C VAL A 486 -23.69 15.71 1.33
N VAL A 487 -22.72 16.28 0.63
CA VAL A 487 -22.67 16.24 -0.85
C VAL A 487 -21.57 15.28 -1.31
N CYS A 488 -21.98 14.19 -1.94
CA CYS A 488 -21.10 13.22 -2.58
C CYS A 488 -20.85 13.58 -4.05
N GLU A 489 -19.71 13.15 -4.59
CA GLU A 489 -19.31 13.40 -5.97
C GLU A 489 -20.02 12.45 -6.95
N THR A 490 -20.32 11.23 -6.51
CA THR A 490 -20.88 10.15 -7.34
C THR A 490 -21.97 9.37 -6.61
N LEU A 491 -22.83 8.68 -7.37
CA LEU A 491 -23.87 7.80 -6.80
C LEU A 491 -23.27 6.61 -6.02
N PRO A 492 -22.21 5.92 -6.48
CA PRO A 492 -21.54 4.90 -5.67
C PRO A 492 -21.09 5.42 -4.30
N GLN A 493 -20.51 6.62 -4.23
CA GLN A 493 -20.10 7.22 -2.96
C GLN A 493 -21.31 7.50 -2.05
N ALA A 494 -22.39 8.03 -2.61
CA ALA A 494 -23.61 8.33 -1.85
C ALA A 494 -24.26 7.06 -1.28
N VAL A 495 -24.33 5.98 -2.07
CA VAL A 495 -24.86 4.68 -1.63
C VAL A 495 -23.95 4.04 -0.57
N LEU A 496 -22.63 4.06 -0.78
CA LEU A 496 -21.67 3.55 0.20
C LEU A 496 -21.81 4.28 1.53
N LEU A 497 -21.83 5.61 1.52
CA LEU A 497 -22.03 6.43 2.72
C LEU A 497 -23.36 6.11 3.41
N ALA A 498 -24.46 6.04 2.65
CA ALA A 498 -25.76 5.67 3.20
C ALA A 498 -25.72 4.32 3.91
N SER A 499 -25.06 3.32 3.31
CA SER A 499 -24.89 1.98 3.91
C SER A 499 -24.04 2.01 5.18
N THR A 500 -22.93 2.76 5.18
CA THR A 500 -22.02 2.90 6.33
C THR A 500 -22.72 3.58 7.52
N LEU A 501 -23.59 4.57 7.26
CA LEU A 501 -24.29 5.30 8.34
C LEU A 501 -25.41 4.49 9.00
N ILE A 502 -26.01 3.52 8.31
CA ILE A 502 -27.04 2.64 8.88
C ILE A 502 -26.47 1.36 9.48
N ASP A 503 -25.17 1.12 9.32
CA ASP A 503 -24.55 -0.12 9.75
C ASP A 503 -24.68 -0.33 11.27
N THR A 504 -24.96 -1.56 11.66
CA THR A 504 -25.14 -1.99 13.06
C THR A 504 -23.91 -2.70 13.60
N ILE A 505 -22.89 -2.92 12.77
CA ILE A 505 -21.64 -3.55 13.21
C ILE A 505 -21.05 -2.72 14.36
N PRO A 506 -20.87 -3.32 15.55
CA PRO A 506 -20.27 -2.63 16.68
C PRO A 506 -18.88 -2.13 16.30
N ALA A 507 -18.52 -0.94 16.78
CA ALA A 507 -17.14 -0.48 16.70
C ALA A 507 -16.21 -1.58 17.25
N ALA A 508 -15.16 -1.91 16.51
CA ALA A 508 -14.19 -2.90 16.94
C ALA A 508 -13.70 -2.56 18.36
N LYS A 509 -13.56 -3.58 19.23
CA LYS A 509 -12.96 -3.38 20.54
C LYS A 509 -11.57 -2.77 20.33
N ALA A 510 -11.29 -1.68 21.04
CA ALA A 510 -9.96 -1.07 21.02
C ALA A 510 -8.94 -2.07 21.58
N ILE A 511 -8.21 -2.71 20.68
CA ILE A 511 -6.97 -3.42 20.99
C ILE A 511 -5.85 -2.38 20.82
N SER A 512 -4.79 -2.48 21.61
CA SER A 512 -3.64 -1.59 21.46
C SER A 512 -3.06 -1.75 20.05
N PRO A 513 -2.82 -0.66 19.30
CA PRO A 513 -2.19 -0.75 18.00
C PRO A 513 -0.80 -1.36 18.13
N ALA A 514 -0.34 -2.02 17.05
CA ALA A 514 0.98 -2.62 17.02
C ALA A 514 2.05 -1.51 17.22
N PRO A 515 2.97 -1.63 18.21
CA PRO A 515 3.92 -0.56 18.52
C PRO A 515 4.80 -0.10 17.34
N LEU A 516 4.98 -0.97 16.34
CA LEU A 516 5.70 -0.63 15.12
C LEU A 516 5.00 0.45 14.29
N LEU A 517 3.66 0.50 14.31
CA LEU A 517 2.84 1.45 13.55
C LEU A 517 2.76 2.84 14.22
N GLU A 518 3.07 2.93 15.51
CA GLU A 518 3.13 4.21 16.25
C GLU A 518 4.43 4.98 16.01
N GLY A 519 5.48 4.31 15.52
CA GLY A 519 6.76 4.93 15.21
C GLY A 519 7.87 3.90 15.03
N VAL A 520 8.84 4.23 14.17
CA VAL A 520 9.91 3.30 13.78
C VAL A 520 11.28 3.83 14.21
N ASN A 521 12.09 2.94 14.78
CA ASN A 521 13.49 3.17 15.14
C ASN A 521 14.32 2.02 14.56
N VAL A 522 15.21 2.32 13.62
CA VAL A 522 15.80 1.32 12.74
C VAL A 522 17.25 1.02 13.10
N ILE A 523 17.58 -0.26 13.24
CA ILE A 523 18.95 -0.73 13.04
C ILE A 523 19.06 -1.15 11.58
N ASN A 524 20.00 -0.57 10.84
CA ASN A 524 20.21 -0.89 9.43
C ASN A 524 21.49 -1.70 9.26
N ALA A 525 21.40 -2.90 8.69
CA ALA A 525 22.53 -3.75 8.35
C ALA A 525 22.57 -4.02 6.84
N GLY A 526 23.70 -3.74 6.19
CA GLY A 526 23.86 -3.85 4.74
C GLY A 526 24.06 -2.48 4.08
N LEU A 527 23.24 -2.16 3.08
CA LEU A 527 23.30 -0.92 2.32
C LEU A 527 23.28 0.29 3.24
N ARG A 528 24.31 1.14 3.09
CA ARG A 528 24.39 2.38 3.84
C ARG A 528 23.40 3.43 3.34
N SER A 529 23.12 3.46 2.05
CA SER A 529 22.16 4.39 1.44
C SER A 529 20.81 4.35 2.15
N PHE A 530 20.30 3.15 2.47
CA PHE A 530 19.05 3.01 3.23
C PHE A 530 19.08 3.68 4.60
N ALA A 531 20.23 3.63 5.29
CA ALA A 531 20.39 4.35 6.56
C ALA A 531 20.45 5.87 6.37
N GLU A 532 20.99 6.34 5.23
CA GLU A 532 21.04 7.76 4.90
C GLU A 532 19.66 8.30 4.50
N ASP A 533 18.85 7.51 3.78
CA ASP A 533 17.45 7.85 3.45
C ASP A 533 16.57 7.93 4.70
N LEU A 534 16.75 7.00 5.64
CA LEU A 534 16.11 7.06 6.95
C LEU A 534 16.52 8.31 7.73
N GLN A 535 17.82 8.64 7.74
CA GLN A 535 18.33 9.81 8.44
C GLN A 535 17.85 11.12 7.81
N SER A 536 17.78 11.20 6.49
CA SER A 536 17.29 12.38 5.76
C SER A 536 15.79 12.60 5.97
N SER A 537 15.06 11.54 6.28
CA SER A 537 13.63 11.55 6.65
C SER A 537 13.40 11.68 8.17
N ASP A 538 14.43 12.10 8.92
CA ASP A 538 14.40 12.25 10.39
C ASP A 538 13.96 11.00 11.17
N ILE A 539 14.13 9.81 10.60
CA ILE A 539 13.88 8.54 11.28
C ILE A 539 15.11 8.16 12.11
N PRO A 540 14.96 7.83 13.41
CA PRO A 540 16.07 7.37 14.24
C PRO A 540 16.69 6.10 13.68
N VAL A 541 17.97 6.17 13.32
CA VAL A 541 18.70 5.06 12.70
C VAL A 541 20.11 4.90 13.25
N VAL A 542 20.50 3.64 13.45
CA VAL A 542 21.89 3.22 13.64
C VAL A 542 22.30 2.31 12.50
N HIS A 543 23.38 2.67 11.82
CA HIS A 543 23.96 1.86 10.78
C HIS A 543 24.94 0.83 11.37
N TYR A 544 24.52 -0.43 11.39
CA TYR A 544 25.35 -1.57 11.74
C TYR A 544 26.17 -1.99 10.51
N GLN A 545 27.46 -1.66 10.54
CA GLN A 545 28.46 -2.12 9.58
C GLN A 545 28.75 -3.61 9.80
N TRP A 546 27.81 -4.43 9.35
CA TRP A 546 27.90 -5.87 9.43
C TRP A 546 28.90 -6.40 8.40
N ALA A 547 29.65 -7.43 8.79
CA ALA A 547 30.54 -8.20 7.92
C ALA A 547 30.56 -9.66 8.40
N PRO A 548 30.76 -10.64 7.50
CA PRO A 548 30.80 -12.04 7.89
C PRO A 548 31.96 -12.31 8.86
N VAL A 549 31.65 -13.05 9.92
CA VAL A 549 32.63 -13.45 10.94
C VAL A 549 33.75 -14.26 10.28
N ALA A 550 34.99 -14.03 10.72
CA ALA A 550 36.16 -14.77 10.22
C ALA A 550 36.35 -14.70 8.69
N GLY A 551 35.84 -13.66 8.03
CA GLY A 551 35.94 -13.53 6.58
C GLY A 551 35.04 -14.48 5.80
N GLY A 552 33.98 -15.02 6.41
CA GLY A 552 33.09 -16.01 5.77
C GLY A 552 33.63 -17.44 5.83
N ASN A 553 34.69 -17.70 6.60
CA ASN A 553 35.17 -19.06 6.84
C ASN A 553 34.25 -19.78 7.84
N GLU A 554 33.34 -20.63 7.34
CA GLU A 554 32.35 -21.35 8.15
C GLU A 554 32.97 -22.19 9.29
N LYS A 555 34.13 -22.84 9.06
CA LYS A 555 34.78 -23.66 10.09
C LYS A 555 35.24 -22.79 11.27
N LEU A 556 35.86 -21.65 10.97
CA LEU A 556 36.34 -20.71 11.98
C LEU A 556 35.17 -19.99 12.67
N ALA A 557 34.12 -19.63 11.93
CA ALA A 557 32.89 -19.07 12.47
C ALA A 557 32.19 -20.04 13.43
N ASN A 558 32.06 -21.31 13.07
CA ASN A 558 31.47 -22.36 13.92
C ASN A 558 32.32 -22.65 15.17
N LEU A 559 33.64 -22.53 15.08
CA LEU A 559 34.53 -22.64 16.23
C LEU A 559 34.32 -21.46 17.19
N LEU A 560 34.20 -20.24 16.68
CA LEU A 560 33.92 -19.04 17.47
C LEU A 560 32.53 -19.08 18.11
N LYS A 561 31.49 -19.56 17.40
CA LYS A 561 30.13 -19.78 17.95
C LYS A 561 30.10 -20.77 19.11
N LYS A 562 31.03 -21.74 19.16
CA LYS A 562 31.15 -22.73 20.26
C LYS A 562 31.97 -22.22 21.46
N LEU A 563 32.68 -21.11 21.31
CA LEU A 563 33.53 -20.50 22.35
C LEU A 563 32.82 -19.33 23.07
N GLN A 564 31.68 -18.88 22.55
CA GLN A 564 30.77 -17.91 23.16
C GLN A 564 29.61 -18.65 23.81
#